data_AF-A0A2M6Z0C6-F1
#
_entry.id   AF-A0A2M6Z0C6-F1
#
_cell.length_a   1.000
_cell.length_b   1.000
_cell.length_c   1.000
_cell.angle_alpha   90.00
_cell.angle_beta   90.00
_cell.angle_gamma   90.00
#
_symmetry.space_group_name_H-M   'P 1'
#
loop_
_entity.id
_entity.type
_entity.pdbx_description
1 polymer ?
#
loop_
_entity_poly.entity_id
_entity_poly.type
_entity_poly.pdbx_seq_one_letter_code
_entity_poly.pdbx_strand_id
1 'polypeptide(L)'
;MDTAAVSRIEDEGMNRSRAIELMSYLTDIYGPRLTGSPQYAEAAEWARKTLSEWGVQNVMIESWGPFGRGWSLKHFSALMTEPRMAPLIAYPKAWSPGLKGTVRSDVVYLDVKSEADLQKFSGKLKGKFVLISEPPQVTPHFEPEARRTTDEMLLKLANAGGTDHLSFDGVGLPGFQFIQDPVEYGRTYHSNMDVYERVQEDDLKQASTVMAAFAYDAAMREGRFPRKPMPAPRPSSPAGNGN
;
A
#
# COMPACT_ATOMS: atom_id res chain seq x y z
N MET A 1 20.23 22.79 12.74
CA MET A 1 20.51 21.56 11.99
C MET A 1 21.93 21.15 12.33
N ASP A 2 22.10 19.96 12.88
CA ASP A 2 23.43 19.39 13.18
C ASP A 2 23.99 18.77 11.90
N THR A 3 24.78 19.57 11.19
CA THR A 3 25.33 19.21 9.88
C THR A 3 26.31 18.05 9.95
N ALA A 4 26.99 17.86 11.09
CA ALA A 4 27.94 16.76 11.27
C ALA A 4 27.20 15.42 11.39
N ALA A 5 26.09 15.36 12.12
CA ALA A 5 25.27 14.16 12.17
C ALA A 5 24.60 13.85 10.83
N VAL A 6 24.04 14.86 10.16
CA VAL A 6 23.42 14.67 8.84
C VAL A 6 24.43 14.17 7.81
N SER A 7 25.66 14.69 7.80
CA SER A 7 26.71 14.20 6.89
C SER A 7 27.05 12.72 7.13
N ARG A 8 27.03 12.27 8.40
CA ARG A 8 27.23 10.83 8.71
C ARG A 8 26.06 9.97 8.25
N ILE A 9 24.83 10.47 8.37
CA ILE A 9 23.62 9.78 7.87
C ILE A 9 23.67 9.67 6.35
N GLU A 10 24.07 10.73 5.66
CA GLU A 10 24.23 10.74 4.21
C GLU A 10 25.26 9.71 3.74
N ASP A 11 26.44 9.72 4.36
CA ASP A 11 27.50 8.77 4.05
C ASP A 11 27.09 7.32 4.35
N GLU A 12 26.35 7.07 5.44
CA GLU A 12 25.81 5.74 5.73
C GLU A 12 24.76 5.31 4.69
N GLY A 13 23.79 6.18 4.39
CA GLY A 13 22.67 5.86 3.53
C GLY A 13 23.03 5.75 2.05
N MET A 14 24.08 6.44 1.60
CA MET A 14 24.52 6.43 0.20
C MET A 14 25.71 5.48 -0.05
N ASN A 15 26.73 5.48 0.81
CA ASN A 15 27.98 4.73 0.57
C ASN A 15 28.06 3.40 1.32
N ARG A 16 27.31 3.23 2.42
CA ARG A 16 27.30 2.00 3.24
C ARG A 16 25.89 1.41 3.43
N SER A 17 25.00 1.73 2.49
CA SER A 17 23.59 1.41 2.64
C SER A 17 23.33 -0.08 2.78
N ARG A 18 22.49 -0.44 3.75
CA ARG A 18 21.91 -1.78 3.88
C ARG A 18 20.47 -1.85 3.36
N ALA A 19 19.95 -0.76 2.77
CA ALA A 19 18.54 -0.65 2.41
C ALA A 19 18.09 -1.74 1.41
N ILE A 20 18.91 -2.02 0.40
CA ILE A 20 18.61 -3.02 -0.64
C ILE A 20 18.64 -4.45 -0.10
N GLU A 21 19.54 -4.73 0.86
CA GLU A 21 19.58 -6.01 1.55
C GLU A 21 18.35 -6.18 2.44
N LEU A 22 18.00 -5.19 3.26
CA LEU A 22 16.80 -5.23 4.10
C LEU A 22 15.53 -5.40 3.27
N MET A 23 15.48 -4.78 2.09
CA MET A 23 14.38 -4.96 1.15
C MET A 23 14.26 -6.41 0.68
N SER A 24 15.36 -7.13 0.45
CA SER A 24 15.33 -8.55 0.07
C SER A 24 14.72 -9.44 1.17
N TYR A 25 14.99 -9.17 2.45
CA TYR A 25 14.33 -9.89 3.54
C TYR A 25 12.81 -9.68 3.50
N LEU A 26 12.37 -8.43 3.31
CA LEU A 26 10.94 -8.13 3.26
C LEU A 26 10.27 -8.77 2.02
N THR A 27 10.91 -8.70 0.86
CA THR A 27 10.30 -9.10 -0.42
C THR A 27 10.45 -10.59 -0.74
N ASP A 28 11.59 -11.21 -0.44
CA ASP A 28 11.88 -12.59 -0.81
C ASP A 28 11.70 -13.58 0.34
N ILE A 29 12.07 -13.18 1.57
CA ILE A 29 11.97 -14.07 2.74
C ILE A 29 10.56 -14.04 3.33
N TYR A 30 10.05 -12.85 3.64
CA TYR A 30 8.71 -12.70 4.22
C TYR A 30 7.60 -12.55 3.17
N GLY A 31 7.95 -12.15 1.95
CA GLY A 31 7.01 -12.14 0.83
C GLY A 31 5.82 -11.20 1.03
N PRO A 32 4.62 -11.54 0.51
CA PRO A 32 3.39 -10.78 0.73
C PRO A 32 2.92 -10.77 2.19
N ARG A 33 2.74 -9.58 2.77
CA ARG A 33 2.57 -9.37 4.24
C ARG A 33 1.24 -8.71 4.57
N LEU A 34 0.12 -9.25 4.07
CA LEU A 34 -1.21 -8.70 4.32
C LEU A 34 -1.47 -8.54 5.83
N THR A 35 -2.10 -7.43 6.24
CA THR A 35 -2.44 -7.17 7.65
C THR A 35 -3.20 -8.36 8.27
N GLY A 36 -2.68 -8.85 9.39
CA GLY A 36 -3.23 -10.01 10.11
C GLY A 36 -2.89 -11.38 9.50
N SER A 37 -2.04 -11.46 8.48
CA SER A 37 -1.50 -12.72 7.97
C SER A 37 -0.35 -13.26 8.83
N PRO A 38 -0.01 -14.56 8.73
CA PRO A 38 1.20 -15.12 9.35
C PRO A 38 2.49 -14.42 8.88
N GLN A 39 2.61 -14.14 7.58
CA GLN A 39 3.78 -13.48 7.00
C GLN A 39 4.01 -12.08 7.57
N TYR A 40 2.92 -11.34 7.83
CA TYR A 40 3.01 -10.05 8.53
C TYR A 40 3.58 -10.21 9.93
N ALA A 41 3.10 -11.19 10.70
CA ALA A 41 3.57 -11.43 12.06
C ALA A 41 5.06 -11.84 12.09
N GLU A 42 5.48 -12.69 11.17
CA GLU A 42 6.89 -13.09 11.01
C GLU A 42 7.79 -11.90 10.65
N ALA A 43 7.37 -11.06 9.71
CA ALA A 43 8.12 -9.87 9.32
C ALA A 43 8.19 -8.82 10.46
N ALA A 44 7.12 -8.66 11.23
CA ALA A 44 7.08 -7.76 12.38
C ALA A 44 8.07 -8.22 13.47
N GLU A 45 8.10 -9.52 13.75
CA GLU A 45 9.04 -10.09 14.72
C GLU A 45 10.49 -10.01 14.25
N TRP A 46 10.74 -10.21 12.95
CA TRP A 46 12.05 -9.97 12.35
C TRP A 46 12.50 -8.51 12.50
N ALA A 47 11.62 -7.56 12.22
CA ALA A 47 11.94 -6.14 12.39
C ALA A 47 12.23 -5.82 13.86
N ARG A 48 11.42 -6.35 14.80
CA ARG A 48 11.63 -6.20 16.24
C ARG A 48 13.01 -6.71 16.66
N LYS A 49 13.38 -7.91 16.20
CA LYS A 49 14.68 -8.53 16.51
C LYS A 49 15.83 -7.73 15.90
N THR A 50 15.75 -7.37 14.62
CA THR A 50 16.78 -6.62 13.89
C THR A 50 17.08 -5.28 14.58
N LEU A 51 16.04 -4.52 14.93
CA LEU A 51 16.20 -3.27 15.67
C LEU A 51 16.84 -3.47 17.05
N SER A 52 16.47 -4.56 17.75
CA SER A 52 17.05 -4.89 19.06
C SER A 52 18.56 -5.22 18.92
N GLU A 53 18.95 -5.96 17.89
CA GLU A 53 20.35 -6.30 17.60
C GLU A 53 21.20 -5.07 17.24
N TRP A 54 20.60 -4.06 16.61
CA TRP A 54 21.24 -2.76 16.36
C TRP A 54 21.29 -1.85 17.59
N GLY A 55 20.78 -2.31 18.74
CA GLY A 55 20.85 -1.59 20.01
C GLY A 55 19.72 -0.58 20.22
N VAL A 56 18.68 -0.59 19.40
CA VAL A 56 17.47 0.23 19.65
C VAL A 56 16.82 -0.23 20.95
N GLN A 57 16.51 0.71 21.83
CA GLN A 57 15.91 0.43 23.12
C GLN A 57 14.38 0.42 23.03
N ASN A 58 13.71 -0.33 23.91
CA ASN A 58 12.25 -0.39 24.02
C ASN A 58 11.52 -0.83 22.73
N VAL A 59 12.11 -1.75 21.96
CA VAL A 59 11.47 -2.28 20.73
C VAL A 59 10.34 -3.23 21.11
N MET A 60 9.10 -2.84 20.79
CA MET A 60 7.89 -3.61 21.13
C MET A 60 6.99 -3.76 19.90
N ILE A 61 6.21 -4.84 19.87
CA ILE A 61 5.09 -5.00 18.94
C ILE A 61 3.82 -4.57 19.66
N GLU A 62 3.18 -3.52 19.17
CA GLU A 62 1.91 -3.05 19.71
C GLU A 62 0.74 -3.68 18.97
N SER A 63 -0.23 -4.20 19.73
CA SER A 63 -1.47 -4.72 19.18
C SER A 63 -2.50 -3.62 19.03
N TRP A 64 -3.19 -3.59 17.89
CA TRP A 64 -4.36 -2.74 17.65
C TRP A 64 -5.57 -3.63 17.29
N GLY A 65 -6.77 -3.29 17.79
CA GLY A 65 -7.95 -4.11 17.54
C GLY A 65 -9.28 -3.63 18.15
N PRO A 66 -10.37 -4.36 17.88
CA PRO A 66 -10.39 -5.69 17.23
C PRO A 66 -10.28 -5.60 15.68
N PHE A 67 -9.29 -6.29 15.10
CA PHE A 67 -9.12 -6.38 13.64
C PHE A 67 -10.02 -7.46 12.99
N GLY A 68 -10.29 -8.55 13.71
CA GLY A 68 -11.03 -9.70 13.19
C GLY A 68 -10.11 -10.82 12.70
N ARG A 69 -10.61 -11.65 11.77
CA ARG A 69 -9.87 -12.81 11.27
C ARG A 69 -8.84 -12.38 10.22
N GLY A 70 -7.61 -12.88 10.37
CA GLY A 70 -6.60 -12.84 9.32
C GLY A 70 -7.03 -13.60 8.06
N TRP A 71 -6.30 -13.39 6.98
CA TRP A 71 -6.54 -14.03 5.69
C TRP A 71 -5.21 -14.36 5.01
N SER A 72 -5.15 -15.51 4.32
CA SER A 72 -3.98 -15.92 3.54
C SER A 72 -4.44 -16.64 2.29
N LEU A 73 -3.82 -16.31 1.16
CA LEU A 73 -4.02 -17.01 -0.10
C LEU A 73 -3.17 -18.28 -0.13
N LYS A 74 -3.80 -19.46 -0.12
CA LYS A 74 -3.10 -20.74 -0.25
C LYS A 74 -2.93 -21.17 -1.71
N HIS A 75 -4.00 -21.03 -2.50
CA HIS A 75 -4.01 -21.42 -3.90
C HIS A 75 -5.14 -20.69 -4.62
N PHE A 76 -4.87 -20.28 -5.86
CA PHE A 76 -5.88 -19.77 -6.78
C PHE A 76 -5.48 -20.13 -8.21
N SER A 77 -6.48 -20.52 -9.00
CA SER A 77 -6.36 -20.68 -10.44
C SER A 77 -7.69 -20.33 -11.08
N ALA A 78 -7.66 -19.61 -12.19
CA ALA A 78 -8.85 -19.32 -12.98
C ALA A 78 -8.55 -19.53 -14.47
N LEU A 79 -9.49 -20.16 -15.16
CA LEU A 79 -9.39 -20.46 -16.58
C LEU A 79 -10.70 -20.09 -17.26
N MET A 80 -10.61 -19.32 -18.34
CA MET A 80 -11.68 -19.22 -19.31
C MET A 80 -11.65 -20.49 -20.14
N THR A 81 -12.73 -21.26 -20.14
CA THR A 81 -12.77 -22.55 -20.86
C THR A 81 -13.34 -22.42 -22.27
N GLU A 82 -14.15 -21.39 -22.52
CA GLU A 82 -14.83 -21.12 -23.79
C GLU A 82 -14.89 -19.59 -24.03
N PRO A 83 -14.95 -19.13 -25.30
CA PRO A 83 -14.94 -19.91 -26.54
C PRO A 83 -13.54 -20.43 -26.92
N ARG A 84 -12.49 -19.85 -26.35
CA ARG A 84 -11.11 -20.32 -26.48
C ARG A 84 -10.54 -20.45 -25.08
N MET A 85 -9.91 -21.59 -24.81
CA MET A 85 -9.28 -21.80 -23.51
C MET A 85 -8.18 -20.75 -23.30
N ALA A 86 -8.22 -20.04 -22.19
CA ALA A 86 -7.16 -19.10 -21.78
C ALA A 86 -7.02 -19.05 -20.26
N PRO A 87 -5.79 -19.00 -19.72
CA PRO A 87 -5.59 -18.70 -18.30
C PRO A 87 -6.02 -17.28 -17.99
N LEU A 88 -6.59 -17.05 -16.81
CA LEU A 88 -6.94 -15.72 -16.33
C LEU A 88 -5.91 -15.26 -15.29
N ILE A 89 -5.30 -14.10 -15.54
CA ILE A 89 -4.45 -13.43 -14.55
C ILE A 89 -5.38 -12.68 -13.59
N ALA A 90 -5.57 -13.25 -12.41
CA ALA A 90 -6.44 -12.69 -11.38
C ALA A 90 -5.96 -13.10 -9.99
N TYR A 91 -6.40 -12.35 -8.98
CA TYR A 91 -6.17 -12.67 -7.58
C TYR A 91 -7.46 -12.51 -6.79
N PRO A 92 -7.74 -13.40 -5.82
CA PRO A 92 -8.88 -13.22 -4.93
C PRO A 92 -8.73 -11.94 -4.12
N LYS A 93 -9.80 -11.16 -4.02
CA LYS A 93 -9.85 -10.05 -3.07
C LYS A 93 -9.63 -10.60 -1.66
N ALA A 94 -8.75 -9.95 -0.89
CA ALA A 94 -8.50 -10.31 0.50
C ALA A 94 -9.82 -10.43 1.29
N TRP A 95 -9.86 -11.38 2.22
CA TRP A 95 -11.04 -11.76 3.00
C TRP A 95 -12.21 -12.39 2.22
N SER A 96 -12.06 -12.66 0.93
CA SER A 96 -13.01 -13.52 0.21
C SER A 96 -12.99 -14.95 0.77
N PRO A 97 -14.15 -15.64 0.84
CA PRO A 97 -14.21 -17.02 1.29
C PRO A 97 -13.59 -17.96 0.25
N GLY A 98 -13.00 -19.05 0.73
CA GLY A 98 -12.57 -20.14 -0.15
C GLY A 98 -13.75 -20.86 -0.79
N LEU A 99 -13.53 -21.44 -1.96
CA LEU A 99 -14.50 -22.28 -2.65
C LEU A 99 -14.33 -23.75 -2.24
N LYS A 100 -15.45 -24.48 -2.14
CA LYS A 100 -15.43 -25.94 -1.97
C LYS A 100 -15.19 -26.58 -3.33
N GLY A 101 -13.92 -26.74 -3.69
CA GLY A 101 -13.51 -27.30 -4.98
C GLY A 101 -13.65 -26.32 -6.15
N THR A 102 -13.51 -26.85 -7.37
CA THR A 102 -13.57 -26.07 -8.61
C THR A 102 -15.01 -25.68 -8.94
N VAL A 103 -15.23 -24.39 -9.22
CA VAL A 103 -16.52 -23.87 -9.69
C VAL A 103 -16.40 -23.56 -11.18
N ARG A 104 -17.33 -24.09 -11.98
CA ARG A 104 -17.50 -23.75 -13.41
C ARG A 104 -18.87 -23.12 -13.62
N SER A 105 -18.90 -21.94 -14.22
CA SER A 105 -20.14 -21.26 -14.59
C SER A 105 -19.90 -20.24 -15.69
N ASP A 106 -20.97 -19.84 -16.37
CA ASP A 106 -20.98 -18.70 -17.27
C ASP A 106 -20.70 -17.40 -16.54
N VAL A 107 -20.21 -16.43 -17.33
CA VAL A 107 -19.88 -15.08 -16.92
C VAL A 107 -21.01 -14.13 -17.36
N VAL A 108 -21.35 -13.16 -16.50
CA VAL A 108 -22.28 -12.07 -16.81
C VAL A 108 -21.57 -10.75 -16.58
N TYR A 109 -21.56 -9.88 -17.59
CA TYR A 109 -21.14 -8.49 -17.41
C TYR A 109 -22.32 -7.68 -16.85
N LEU A 110 -22.12 -7.08 -15.69
CA LEU A 110 -23.09 -6.28 -14.97
C LEU A 110 -22.87 -4.80 -15.31
N ASP A 111 -23.46 -4.36 -16.42
CA ASP A 111 -23.46 -2.94 -16.79
C ASP A 111 -24.62 -2.20 -16.10
N VAL A 112 -24.36 -1.73 -14.88
CA VAL A 112 -25.33 -1.04 -14.03
C VAL A 112 -24.76 0.33 -13.70
N LYS A 113 -25.43 1.39 -14.12
CA LYS A 113 -25.04 2.79 -13.82
C LYS A 113 -25.93 3.43 -12.76
N SER A 114 -27.09 2.82 -12.49
CA SER A 114 -28.06 3.26 -11.51
C SER A 114 -28.72 2.06 -10.83
N GLU A 115 -29.32 2.25 -9.65
CA GLU A 115 -30.05 1.20 -8.95
C GLU A 115 -31.21 0.63 -9.81
N ALA A 116 -31.85 1.46 -10.63
CA ALA A 116 -32.90 1.03 -11.55
C ALA A 116 -32.41 0.00 -12.58
N ASP A 117 -31.13 0.06 -12.99
CA ASP A 117 -30.57 -0.90 -13.93
C ASP A 117 -30.46 -2.31 -13.36
N LEU A 118 -30.39 -2.46 -12.02
CA LEU A 118 -30.34 -3.78 -11.37
C LEU A 118 -31.57 -4.63 -11.69
N GLN A 119 -32.73 -4.00 -11.94
CA GLN A 119 -33.96 -4.71 -12.30
C GLN A 119 -33.80 -5.55 -13.57
N LYS A 120 -32.96 -5.09 -14.53
CA LYS A 120 -32.67 -5.82 -15.78
C LYS A 120 -31.96 -7.16 -15.54
N PHE A 121 -31.31 -7.31 -14.38
CA PHE A 121 -30.52 -8.47 -13.99
C PHE A 121 -31.20 -9.33 -12.91
N SER A 122 -32.41 -8.96 -12.48
CA SER A 122 -33.17 -9.73 -11.48
C SER A 122 -33.33 -11.19 -11.91
N GLY A 123 -32.96 -12.13 -11.03
CA GLY A 123 -33.00 -13.58 -11.29
C GLY A 123 -31.90 -14.12 -12.23
N LYS A 124 -31.05 -13.28 -12.82
CA LYS A 124 -30.05 -13.70 -13.83
C LYS A 124 -28.65 -13.96 -13.27
N LEU A 125 -28.34 -13.48 -12.07
CA LEU A 125 -26.99 -13.47 -11.51
C LEU A 125 -26.65 -14.71 -10.67
N LYS A 126 -27.66 -15.44 -10.20
CA LYS A 126 -27.46 -16.56 -9.28
C LYS A 126 -26.58 -17.64 -9.92
N GLY A 127 -25.48 -17.96 -9.26
CA GLY A 127 -24.52 -18.98 -9.70
C GLY A 127 -23.55 -18.55 -10.79
N LYS A 128 -23.65 -17.31 -11.31
CA LYS A 128 -22.78 -16.78 -12.36
C LYS A 128 -21.55 -16.09 -11.79
N PHE A 129 -20.47 -16.04 -12.58
CA PHE A 129 -19.36 -15.12 -12.32
C PHE A 129 -19.74 -13.74 -12.84
N VAL A 130 -19.71 -12.72 -11.99
CA VAL A 130 -20.16 -11.36 -12.35
C VAL A 130 -18.97 -10.44 -12.57
N LEU A 131 -18.86 -9.86 -13.75
CA LEU A 131 -17.88 -8.81 -14.06
C LEU A 131 -18.55 -7.45 -13.89
N ILE A 132 -17.93 -6.57 -13.11
CA ILE A 132 -18.53 -5.28 -12.70
C ILE A 132 -17.82 -4.05 -13.29
N SER A 133 -16.80 -4.27 -14.11
CA SER A 133 -15.99 -3.22 -14.71
C SER A 133 -15.60 -3.61 -16.13
N GLU A 134 -15.40 -2.60 -16.96
CA GLU A 134 -14.77 -2.79 -18.26
C GLU A 134 -13.30 -3.21 -18.08
N PRO A 135 -12.73 -3.94 -19.07
CA PRO A 135 -11.30 -4.16 -19.08
C PRO A 135 -10.57 -2.81 -19.15
N PRO A 136 -9.49 -2.63 -18.36
CA PRO A 136 -8.70 -1.41 -18.44
C PRO A 136 -8.16 -1.23 -19.86
N GLN A 137 -8.30 -0.02 -20.40
CA GLN A 137 -7.73 0.33 -21.70
C GLN A 137 -6.23 0.50 -21.55
N VAL A 138 -5.44 -0.32 -22.25
CA VAL A 138 -3.98 -0.18 -22.30
C VAL A 138 -3.64 0.81 -23.41
N THR A 139 -3.35 2.05 -23.03
CA THR A 139 -2.93 3.08 -23.99
C THR A 139 -1.43 2.99 -24.25
N PRO A 140 -0.99 3.04 -25.52
CA PRO A 140 0.43 3.19 -25.83
C PRO A 140 0.99 4.47 -25.21
N HIS A 141 2.24 4.41 -24.76
CA HIS A 141 2.92 5.53 -24.13
C HIS A 141 3.99 6.07 -25.07
N PHE A 142 3.82 7.32 -25.49
CA PHE A 142 4.75 8.03 -26.37
C PHE A 142 5.44 9.19 -25.67
N GLU A 143 5.08 9.43 -24.42
CA GLU A 143 5.61 10.52 -23.61
C GLU A 143 6.90 10.10 -22.89
N PRO A 144 7.81 11.04 -22.59
CA PRO A 144 8.93 10.75 -21.72
C PRO A 144 8.45 10.60 -20.28
N GLU A 145 8.93 9.55 -19.59
CA GLU A 145 8.64 9.31 -18.16
C GLU A 145 9.36 10.32 -17.27
N ALA A 146 10.62 10.62 -17.57
CA ALA A 146 11.38 11.66 -16.88
C ALA A 146 11.01 13.05 -17.42
N ARG A 147 10.56 13.93 -16.52
CA ARG A 147 10.23 15.33 -16.85
C ARG A 147 10.68 16.24 -15.72
N ARG A 148 11.13 17.44 -16.08
CA ARG A 148 11.43 18.48 -15.08
C ARG A 148 10.13 18.92 -14.41
N THR A 149 10.06 18.78 -13.09
CA THR A 149 8.91 19.20 -12.29
C THR A 149 8.85 20.72 -12.20
N THR A 150 7.70 21.32 -12.50
CA THR A 150 7.44 22.74 -12.25
C THR A 150 7.02 22.97 -10.80
N ASP A 151 7.10 24.22 -10.32
CA ASP A 151 6.67 24.58 -8.96
C ASP A 151 5.19 24.22 -8.70
N GLU A 152 4.33 24.41 -9.72
CA GLU A 152 2.92 24.01 -9.65
C GLU A 152 2.76 22.50 -9.48
N MET A 153 3.55 21.70 -10.20
CA MET A 153 3.51 20.25 -10.10
C MET A 153 4.08 19.77 -8.75
N LEU A 154 5.14 20.39 -8.24
CA LEU A 154 5.66 20.13 -6.90
C LEU A 154 4.60 20.42 -5.82
N LEU A 155 3.87 21.53 -5.96
CA LEU A 155 2.78 21.86 -5.04
C LEU A 155 1.65 20.83 -5.10
N LYS A 156 1.32 20.33 -6.29
CA LYS A 156 0.32 19.26 -6.46
C LYS A 156 0.76 17.96 -5.79
N LEU A 157 2.03 17.56 -5.96
CA LEU A 157 2.59 16.37 -5.32
C LEU A 157 2.66 16.51 -3.80
N ALA A 158 3.01 17.70 -3.30
CA ALA A 158 3.01 18.00 -1.86
C ALA A 158 1.61 17.91 -1.24
N ASN A 159 0.55 18.17 -2.01
CA ASN A 159 -0.85 18.11 -1.58
C ASN A 159 -1.58 16.86 -2.10
N ALA A 160 -0.85 15.79 -2.47
CA ALA A 160 -1.46 14.60 -3.02
C ALA A 160 -2.39 13.92 -2.00
N GLY A 161 -3.59 13.53 -2.47
CA GLY A 161 -4.56 12.77 -1.70
C GLY A 161 -4.27 11.26 -1.69
N GLY A 162 -4.93 10.52 -0.79
CA GLY A 162 -4.88 9.05 -0.76
C GLY A 162 -3.64 8.45 -0.10
N THR A 163 -2.84 9.25 0.59
CA THR A 163 -1.63 8.83 1.30
C THR A 163 -1.90 8.66 2.80
N ASP A 164 -1.13 7.80 3.46
CA ASP A 164 -1.44 7.35 4.83
C ASP A 164 -1.37 8.47 5.88
N HIS A 165 -0.56 9.50 5.63
CA HIS A 165 -0.39 10.65 6.52
C HIS A 165 -1.70 11.46 6.71
N LEU A 166 -2.64 11.38 5.76
CA LEU A 166 -3.91 12.11 5.82
C LEU A 166 -4.79 11.69 7.00
N SER A 167 -4.67 10.44 7.46
CA SER A 167 -5.38 9.96 8.64
C SER A 167 -4.94 10.67 9.92
N PHE A 168 -3.66 11.03 10.02
CA PHE A 168 -3.08 11.81 11.13
C PHE A 168 -3.51 13.27 11.04
N ASP A 169 -3.39 13.86 9.84
CA ASP A 169 -3.80 15.23 9.60
C ASP A 169 -5.28 15.45 9.93
N GLY A 170 -6.13 14.48 9.58
CA GLY A 170 -7.56 14.48 9.87
C GLY A 170 -7.91 14.52 11.35
N VAL A 171 -6.97 14.22 12.24
CA VAL A 171 -7.11 14.32 13.70
C VAL A 171 -6.09 15.29 14.33
N GLY A 172 -5.59 16.26 13.56
CA GLY A 172 -4.69 17.31 14.04
C GLY A 172 -3.29 16.82 14.47
N LEU A 173 -2.94 15.56 14.15
CA LEU A 173 -1.59 15.04 14.33
C LEU A 173 -0.75 15.38 13.09
N PRO A 174 0.51 15.84 13.24
CA PRO A 174 1.35 16.12 12.08
C PRO A 174 1.61 14.86 11.25
N GLY A 175 1.07 14.82 10.03
CA GLY A 175 1.47 13.90 8.99
C GLY A 175 2.58 14.50 8.11
N PHE A 176 3.52 13.67 7.66
CA PHE A 176 4.61 14.10 6.77
C PHE A 176 4.55 13.32 5.48
N GLN A 177 4.76 14.01 4.36
CA GLN A 177 4.89 13.44 3.04
C GLN A 177 6.14 14.00 2.38
N PHE A 178 6.90 13.12 1.73
CA PHE A 178 8.00 13.51 0.87
C PHE A 178 7.52 13.47 -0.58
N ILE A 179 7.92 14.46 -1.36
CA ILE A 179 7.70 14.43 -2.80
C ILE A 179 8.60 13.33 -3.36
N GLN A 180 8.00 12.36 -4.03
CA GLN A 180 8.67 11.28 -4.70
C GLN A 180 8.43 11.42 -6.21
N ASP A 181 9.42 11.06 -7.01
CA ASP A 181 9.18 10.85 -8.43
C ASP A 181 8.23 9.65 -8.56
N PRO A 182 7.11 9.79 -9.29
CA PRO A 182 6.13 8.72 -9.44
C PRO A 182 6.61 7.56 -10.32
N VAL A 183 7.91 7.44 -10.66
CA VAL A 183 8.51 6.44 -11.58
C VAL A 183 7.65 5.19 -11.76
N GLU A 184 7.12 5.00 -12.98
CA GLU A 184 6.24 3.90 -13.42
C GLU A 184 4.97 3.62 -12.61
N TYR A 185 4.66 4.36 -11.53
CA TYR A 185 3.56 4.12 -10.61
C TYR A 185 2.19 4.04 -11.32
N GLY A 186 1.99 4.75 -12.42
CA GLY A 186 0.73 4.66 -13.18
C GLY A 186 0.55 3.37 -13.99
N ARG A 187 1.56 2.51 -14.10
CA ARG A 187 1.64 1.43 -15.09
C ARG A 187 1.79 0.06 -14.46
N THR A 188 2.63 -0.05 -13.43
CA THR A 188 3.00 -1.32 -12.79
C THR A 188 2.50 -1.43 -11.35
N TYR A 189 1.99 -0.36 -10.77
CA TYR A 189 1.46 -0.34 -9.41
C TYR A 189 0.33 -1.36 -9.20
N HIS A 190 0.44 -2.13 -8.10
CA HIS A 190 -0.49 -3.20 -7.73
C HIS A 190 -0.69 -4.25 -8.83
N SER A 191 0.37 -4.55 -9.56
CA SER A 191 0.37 -5.59 -10.58
C SER A 191 1.21 -6.79 -10.17
N ASN A 192 1.21 -7.83 -11.00
CA ASN A 192 2.13 -8.96 -10.85
C ASN A 192 3.60 -8.60 -11.14
N MET A 193 3.91 -7.33 -11.36
CA MET A 193 5.26 -6.80 -11.55
C MET A 193 5.86 -6.22 -10.27
N ASP A 194 5.15 -6.26 -9.14
CA ASP A 194 5.67 -5.83 -7.83
C ASP A 194 6.68 -6.87 -7.29
N VAL A 195 7.87 -6.90 -7.89
CA VAL A 195 8.97 -7.83 -7.57
C VAL A 195 10.22 -7.08 -7.12
N TYR A 196 11.11 -7.78 -6.40
CA TYR A 196 12.35 -7.19 -5.87
C TYR A 196 13.21 -6.53 -6.96
N GLU A 197 13.27 -7.13 -8.15
CA GLU A 197 14.05 -6.61 -9.29
C GLU A 197 13.53 -5.27 -9.84
N ARG A 198 12.36 -4.81 -9.40
CA ARG A 198 11.83 -3.47 -9.74
C ARG A 198 12.20 -2.40 -8.74
N VAL A 199 12.86 -2.75 -7.64
CA VAL A 199 13.36 -1.78 -6.67
C VAL A 199 14.51 -1.01 -7.31
N GLN A 200 14.36 0.31 -7.42
CA GLN A 200 15.43 1.21 -7.85
C GLN A 200 16.36 1.46 -6.65
N GLU A 201 17.54 0.86 -6.67
CA GLU A 201 18.47 0.89 -5.54
C GLU A 201 18.87 2.32 -5.14
N ASP A 202 19.22 3.16 -6.12
CA ASP A 202 19.67 4.53 -5.87
C ASP A 202 18.55 5.39 -5.26
N ASP A 203 17.31 5.24 -5.74
CA ASP A 203 16.14 5.92 -5.19
C ASP A 203 15.84 5.44 -3.77
N LEU A 204 15.95 4.12 -3.52
CA LEU A 204 15.73 3.56 -2.18
C LEU A 204 16.79 4.08 -1.19
N LYS A 205 18.06 4.17 -1.60
CA LYS A 205 19.14 4.75 -0.80
C LYS A 205 18.87 6.22 -0.49
N GLN A 206 18.53 7.01 -1.50
CA GLN A 206 18.24 8.43 -1.34
C GLN A 206 17.03 8.65 -0.43
N ALA A 207 15.91 7.95 -0.68
CA ALA A 207 14.70 8.08 0.12
C ALA A 207 14.95 7.69 1.59
N SER A 208 15.67 6.59 1.83
CA SER A 208 16.05 6.15 3.18
C SER A 208 16.91 7.20 3.89
N THR A 209 17.85 7.80 3.17
CA THR A 209 18.73 8.86 3.67
C THR A 209 17.95 10.11 4.07
N VAL A 210 17.05 10.57 3.20
CA VAL A 210 16.17 11.74 3.44
C VAL A 210 15.29 11.49 4.66
N MET A 211 14.66 10.31 4.76
CA MET A 211 13.82 9.96 5.90
C MET A 211 14.61 9.88 7.20
N ALA A 212 15.82 9.32 7.18
CA ALA A 212 16.69 9.24 8.35
C ALA A 212 17.16 10.62 8.83
N ALA A 213 17.58 11.50 7.91
CA ALA A 213 17.96 12.87 8.23
C ALA A 213 16.78 13.66 8.80
N PHE A 214 15.59 13.53 8.20
CA PHE A 214 14.38 14.16 8.72
C PHE A 214 14.02 13.64 10.12
N ALA A 215 14.06 12.32 10.34
CA ALA A 215 13.76 11.74 11.65
C ALA A 215 14.75 12.22 12.73
N TYR A 216 16.03 12.33 12.39
CA TYR A 216 17.05 12.87 13.29
C TYR A 216 16.77 14.33 13.64
N ASP A 217 16.58 15.21 12.64
CA ASP A 217 16.29 16.62 12.89
C ASP A 217 14.97 16.82 13.65
N ALA A 218 13.96 16.00 13.36
CA ALA A 218 12.69 16.00 14.08
C ALA A 218 12.87 15.63 15.56
N ALA A 219 13.74 14.66 15.87
CA ALA A 219 14.04 14.24 17.24
C ALA A 219 14.90 15.26 18.00
N MET A 220 15.81 15.97 17.32
CA MET A 220 16.72 16.95 17.91
C MET A 220 16.15 18.37 17.97
N ARG A 221 14.98 18.59 17.38
CA ARG A 221 14.31 19.89 17.34
C ARG A 221 13.90 20.37 18.74
N GLU A 222 14.07 21.67 18.97
CA GLU A 222 13.39 22.35 20.07
C GLU A 222 11.88 22.54 19.79
N GLY A 223 11.06 22.00 20.68
CA GLY A 223 9.61 22.14 20.63
C GLY A 223 8.92 21.18 19.65
N ARG A 224 7.59 21.27 19.60
CA ARG A 224 6.74 20.42 18.74
C ARG A 224 6.59 21.03 17.35
N PHE A 225 6.33 20.19 16.35
CA PHE A 225 5.88 20.67 15.04
C PHE A 225 4.54 21.42 15.16
N PRO A 226 4.29 22.42 14.30
CA PRO A 226 2.96 23.01 14.15
C PRO A 226 1.92 21.94 13.85
N ARG A 227 0.74 22.07 14.44
CA ARG A 227 -0.38 21.13 14.27
C ARG A 227 -1.51 21.79 13.49
N LYS A 228 -2.19 21.01 12.65
CA LYS A 228 -3.46 21.42 12.06
C LYS A 228 -4.53 21.53 13.16
N PRO A 229 -5.52 22.42 13.04
CA PRO A 229 -6.64 22.47 13.97
C PRO A 229 -7.33 21.12 14.08
N MET A 230 -7.76 20.75 15.28
CA MET A 230 -8.56 19.54 15.47
C MET A 230 -9.89 19.65 14.70
N PRO A 231 -10.38 18.56 14.09
CA PRO A 231 -11.72 18.54 13.54
C PRO A 231 -12.74 18.82 14.65
N ALA A 232 -13.88 19.41 14.29
CA ALA A 232 -15.00 19.55 15.21
C ALA A 232 -15.43 18.16 15.74
N PRO A 233 -15.91 18.05 16.99
CA PRO A 233 -16.43 16.79 17.53
C PRO A 233 -17.44 16.18 16.57
N ARG A 234 -17.34 14.88 16.28
CA ARG A 234 -18.38 14.20 15.51
C ARG A 234 -19.71 14.31 16.27
N PRO A 235 -20.83 14.60 15.60
CA PRO A 235 -22.14 14.51 16.24
C PRO A 235 -22.30 13.11 16.84
N SER A 236 -22.87 13.02 18.04
CA SER A 236 -23.16 11.74 18.67
C SER A 236 -24.04 10.90 17.75
N SER A 237 -23.52 9.78 17.25
CA SER A 237 -24.37 8.79 16.58
C SER A 237 -25.40 8.29 17.60
N PRO A 238 -26.70 8.26 17.27
CA PRO A 238 -27.68 7.54 18.08
C PRO A 238 -27.19 6.12 18.27
N ALA A 239 -27.23 5.60 19.51
CA ALA A 239 -26.90 4.22 19.80
C ALA A 239 -27.69 3.31 18.84
N GLY A 240 -27.00 2.65 17.92
CA GLY A 240 -27.62 1.67 17.04
C GLY A 240 -28.16 0.53 17.89
N ASN A 241 -29.47 0.30 17.82
CA ASN A 241 -30.11 -0.86 18.43
C ASN A 241 -29.39 -2.13 17.95
N GLY A 242 -28.80 -2.85 18.89
CA GLY A 242 -28.24 -4.18 18.63
C GLY A 242 -29.34 -5.13 18.14
N ASN A 243 -29.03 -5.83 17.05
CA ASN A 243 -29.68 -7.07 16.63
C ASN A 243 -28.59 -8.12 16.42
#